data_AF-A0A8B4S5C8-F1
#
_entry.id   AF-A0A8B4S5C8-F1
#
_cell.length_a   1.000
_cell.length_b   1.000
_cell.length_c   1.000
_cell.angle_alpha   90.00
_cell.angle_beta   90.00
_cell.angle_gamma   90.00
#
_symmetry.space_group_name_H-M   'P 1'
#
loop_
_entity.id
_entity.type
_entity.pdbx_description
1 polymer ?
#
loop_
_entity_poly.entity_id
_entity_poly.type
_entity_poly.pdbx_seq_one_letter_code
_entity_poly.pdbx_strand_id
1 'polypeptide(L)' 'MNSDEKICTKCRESWPNTTEFYRRTSSRKKHLQGYCIACLSDYNRGPAPTEWKTPISAQSSLPAATLQGIFRNLVAGAQA' A
#
# COMPACT_ATOMS: atom_id res chain seq x y z
N MET A 1 5.82 -7.47 38.51
CA MET A 1 5.78 -6.34 37.55
C MET A 1 6.66 -6.73 36.38
N ASN A 2 6.08 -6.98 35.20
CA ASN A 2 6.83 -7.36 34.01
C ASN A 2 7.36 -6.05 33.39
N SER A 3 8.54 -5.59 33.82
CA SER A 3 9.15 -4.33 33.37
C SER A 3 9.80 -4.43 31.98
N ASP A 4 9.50 -5.52 31.27
CA ASP A 4 10.09 -5.85 29.99
C ASP A 4 9.16 -5.47 28.83
N GLU A 5 8.32 -4.46 29.00
CA GLU A 5 7.53 -3.88 27.90
C GLU A 5 8.19 -2.59 27.42
N LYS A 6 8.16 -2.37 26.11
CA LYS A 6 8.71 -1.19 25.46
C LYS A 6 7.68 -0.64 24.49
N ILE A 7 7.66 0.69 24.33
CA ILE A 7 6.80 1.36 23.36
C ILE A 7 7.60 1.60 22.08
N CYS A 8 7.05 1.19 20.95
CA CYS A 8 7.60 1.51 19.63
C CYS A 8 7.45 3.01 19.35
N THR A 9 8.53 3.72 19.03
CA THR A 9 8.45 5.18 18.76
C THR A 9 7.75 5.55 17.45
N LYS A 10 7.50 4.58 16.56
CA LYS A 10 6.84 4.78 15.26
C LYS A 10 5.33 4.54 15.32
N CYS A 11 4.91 3.33 15.69
CA CYS A 11 3.48 2.98 15.79
C CYS A 11 2.87 3.28 17.17
N ARG A 12 3.67 3.61 18.19
CA ARG A 12 3.24 3.90 19.58
C ARG A 12 2.54 2.76 20.31
N GLU A 13 2.68 1.53 19.81
CA GLU A 13 2.20 0.33 20.48
C GLU A 13 3.21 -0.21 21.50
N SER A 14 2.72 -0.81 22.58
CA SER A 14 3.51 -1.51 23.60
C SER A 14 3.74 -2.97 23.19
N TRP A 15 5.00 -3.37 23.16
CA TRP A 15 5.41 -4.74 22.86
C TRP A 15 6.44 -5.23 23.88
N PRO A 16 6.56 -6.55 24.09
CA PRO A 16 7.64 -7.11 24.87
C PRO A 16 9.01 -6.68 24.34
N ASN A 17 9.91 -6.27 25.22
CA ASN A 17 11.29 -5.85 24.99
C ASN A 17 12.20 -7.06 24.70
N THR A 18 11.73 -7.93 23.80
CA THR A 18 12.42 -9.15 23.36
C THR A 18 12.85 -9.01 21.91
N THR A 19 13.72 -9.91 21.47
CA THR A 19 14.20 -9.96 20.08
C THR A 19 13.14 -10.40 19.07
N GLU A 20 11.97 -10.85 19.54
CA GLU A 20 10.83 -11.23 18.68
C GLU A 20 10.10 -10.01 18.13
N PHE A 21 10.09 -8.90 18.89
CA PHE A 21 9.43 -7.66 18.48
C PHE A 21 10.40 -6.55 18.09
N TYR A 22 11.64 -6.58 18.60
CA TYR A 22 12.65 -5.56 18.34
C TYR A 22 13.96 -6.17 17.80
N ARG A 23 14.53 -5.57 16.75
CA ARG A 23 15.82 -6.00 16.23
C ARG A 23 16.98 -5.46 17.08
N ARG A 24 18.05 -6.24 17.21
CA ARG A 24 19.31 -5.77 17.83
C ARG A 24 19.98 -4.71 16.95
N THR A 25 20.51 -3.67 17.57
CA THR A 25 21.33 -2.66 16.87
C THR A 25 22.73 -3.21 16.59
N SER A 26 23.25 -3.05 15.37
CA SER A 26 24.60 -3.54 15.03
C SER A 26 25.72 -2.91 15.87
N SER A 27 25.55 -1.66 16.30
CA SER A 27 26.58 -0.91 17.01
C SER A 27 26.76 -1.33 18.47
N ARG A 28 25.77 -1.99 19.09
CA ARG A 28 25.84 -2.44 20.49
C ARG A 28 25.11 -3.77 20.64
N LYS A 29 25.85 -4.84 20.95
CA LYS A 29 25.34 -6.22 21.11
C LYS A 29 24.18 -6.37 22.10
N LYS A 30 24.05 -5.45 23.07
CA LYS A 30 23.03 -5.50 24.14
C LYS A 30 21.82 -4.59 23.91
N HIS A 31 21.80 -3.74 22.88
CA HIS A 31 20.69 -2.80 22.68
C HIS A 31 19.75 -3.25 21.57
N LEU A 32 18.45 -3.15 21.87
CA LEU A 32 17.36 -3.32 20.92
C LEU A 32 16.97 -1.96 20.31
N GLN A 33 16.55 -1.97 19.05
CA GLN A 33 16.04 -0.81 18.30
C GLN A 33 14.92 -0.08 19.05
N GLY A 34 14.73 1.21 18.76
CA GLY A 34 13.66 2.03 19.35
C GLY A 34 12.27 1.78 18.76
N TYR A 35 12.19 1.06 17.64
CA TYR A 35 10.96 0.76 16.92
C TYR A 35 10.88 -0.75 16.60
N CYS A 36 9.67 -1.25 16.42
CA CYS A 36 9.40 -2.67 16.22
C CYS A 36 9.88 -3.16 14.84
N ILE A 37 10.00 -4.49 14.69
CA ILE A 37 10.43 -5.15 13.45
C ILE A 37 9.48 -4.83 12.29
N ALA A 38 8.18 -4.67 12.52
CA ALA A 38 7.23 -4.28 11.50
C ALA A 38 7.57 -2.89 10.91
N CYS A 39 7.73 -1.89 11.77
CA CYS A 39 8.16 -0.55 11.34
C CYS A 39 9.56 -0.54 10.71
N LEU A 40 10.45 -1.42 11.17
CA LEU A 40 11.77 -1.60 10.54
C LEU A 40 11.65 -2.18 9.13
N SER A 41 10.76 -3.17 8.93
CA SER A 41 10.52 -3.77 7.62
C SER A 41 9.97 -2.74 6.64
N ASP A 42 8.99 -1.96 7.09
CA ASP A 42 8.41 -0.85 6.32
C ASP A 42 9.48 0.18 5.90
N TYR A 43 10.31 0.62 6.85
CA TYR A 43 11.41 1.55 6.57
C TYR A 43 12.41 0.99 5.54
N ASN A 44 12.76 -0.30 5.63
CA ASN A 44 13.72 -0.93 4.72
C ASN A 44 13.16 -1.26 3.35
N ARG A 45 11.83 -1.33 3.19
CA ARG A 45 11.20 -1.53 1.87
C ARG A 45 11.44 -0.34 0.92
N GLY A 46 11.97 0.77 1.43
CA GLY A 46 12.11 2.00 0.65
C GLY A 46 10.73 2.52 0.24
N PRO A 47 10.65 3.68 -0.44
CA PRO A 47 9.46 3.92 -1.25
C PRO A 47 9.32 2.72 -2.18
N ALA A 48 8.15 2.06 -2.20
CA ALA A 48 7.77 1.22 -3.32
C ALA A 48 8.17 1.98 -4.59
N PRO A 49 8.78 1.34 -5.60
CA PRO A 49 9.32 2.04 -6.76
C PRO A 49 8.26 3.01 -7.24
N THR A 50 8.46 4.30 -6.92
CA THR A 50 7.48 5.32 -7.26
C THR A 50 7.48 5.30 -8.76
N GLU A 51 6.37 4.86 -9.35
CA GLU A 51 6.15 4.80 -10.78
C GLU A 51 6.48 6.19 -11.34
N TRP A 52 7.72 6.35 -11.78
CA TRP A 52 8.27 7.64 -12.17
C TRP A 52 7.71 7.90 -13.56
N LYS A 53 6.61 8.65 -13.60
CA LYS A 53 5.91 9.12 -14.80
C LYS A 53 5.48 8.00 -15.76
N THR A 54 4.26 7.52 -15.58
CA THR A 54 3.34 7.58 -16.73
C THR A 54 2.72 8.97 -16.74
N PRO A 55 2.83 9.75 -17.84
CA PRO A 55 1.91 10.87 -18.00
C PRO A 55 0.51 10.26 -17.98
N ILE A 56 -0.33 10.79 -17.10
CA ILE A 56 -1.78 10.59 -17.15
C ILE A 56 -2.21 11.05 -18.54
N SER A 57 -2.27 10.12 -19.49
CA SER A 57 -3.08 10.30 -20.68
C SER A 57 -4.49 10.21 -20.17
N ALA A 58 -5.08 11.38 -19.92
CA ALA A 58 -6.45 11.54 -19.47
C ALA A 58 -7.33 10.66 -20.36
N GLN A 59 -7.81 9.55 -19.79
CA GLN A 59 -8.88 8.78 -20.39
C GLN A 59 -10.06 9.74 -20.48
N SER A 60 -10.38 10.13 -21.69
CA SER A 60 -11.56 10.86 -22.07
C SER A 60 -12.75 10.17 -21.42
N SER A 61 -13.32 10.77 -20.39
CA SER A 61 -14.62 10.39 -19.86
C SER A 61 -15.64 10.62 -20.96
N LEU A 62 -15.86 9.62 -21.81
CA LEU A 62 -16.97 9.59 -22.75
C LEU A 62 -18.25 9.62 -21.90
N PRO A 63 -19.12 10.63 -22.03
CA PRO A 63 -20.37 10.66 -21.29
C PRO A 63 -21.23 9.47 -21.71
N ALA A 64 -21.88 8.83 -20.74
CA ALA A 64 -22.67 7.60 -20.86
C ALA A 64 -23.91 7.69 -21.79
N ALA A 65 -24.03 8.72 -22.63
CA ALA A 65 -25.20 9.01 -23.45
C ALA A 65 -25.14 8.49 -24.90
N THR A 66 -24.00 7.95 -25.37
CA THR A 66 -23.83 7.63 -26.82
C THR A 66 -23.99 6.14 -27.18
N LEU A 67 -24.55 5.31 -26.29
CA LEU A 67 -24.79 3.87 -26.57
C LEU A 67 -26.29 3.50 -26.65
N GLN A 68 -27.11 4.33 -27.30
CA GLN A 68 -28.50 3.96 -27.65
C GLN A 68 -28.83 4.08 -29.16
N GLY A 69 -27.84 4.27 -30.03
CA GLY A 69 -28.08 4.54 -31.46
C GLY A 69 -27.75 3.42 -32.45
N ILE A 70 -27.06 2.33 -32.06
CA ILE A 70 -26.43 1.44 -33.05
C ILE A 70 -27.27 0.19 -33.41
N PHE A 71 -28.33 -0.13 -32.65
CA PHE A 71 -29.12 -1.37 -32.85
C PHE A 71 -30.53 -1.17 -33.43
N ARG A 72 -30.80 -0.14 -34.25
CA ARG A 72 -32.11 0.03 -34.92
C ARG A 72 -32.08 0.11 -36.45
N ASN A 73 -31.06 -0.43 -37.12
CA ASN A 73 -31.05 -0.49 -38.60
C ASN A 73 -30.82 -1.87 -39.22
N LEU A 74 -30.82 -2.97 -38.44
CA LEU A 74 -30.65 -4.33 -38.98
C LEU A 74 -31.93 -5.20 -38.95
N VAL A 75 -33.05 -4.68 -38.43
CA VAL A 75 -34.36 -5.38 -38.36
C VAL A 75 -35.44 -4.52 -39.03
N ALA A 76 -35.22 -4.09 -40.26
CA ALA A 76 -36.27 -3.47 -41.08
C ALA A 76 -36.12 -3.70 -42.59
N GLY A 77 -35.16 -4.53 -43.01
CA GLY A 77 -34.99 -4.92 -44.40
C GLY A 77 -35.21 -6.43 -44.56
N ALA A 78 -36.12 -6.80 -45.45
CA ALA A 78 -36.33 -8.15 -45.99
C ALA A 78 -37.25 -9.10 -45.19
N GLN A 79 -38.47 -8.65 -44.92
CA GLN A 79 -39.62 -9.45 -45.38
C GLN A 79 -40.21 -8.72 -46.58
N ALA A 80 -40.11 -9.31 -47.75
CA ALA A 80 -40.95 -9.09 -48.93
C ALA A 80 -40.97 -10.39 -49.72
#